data_AF-F3FXU2-F1
#
_entry.id   AF-F3FXU2-F1
#
_cell.length_a   1.000
_cell.length_b   1.000
_cell.length_c   1.000
_cell.angle_alpha   90.00
_cell.angle_beta   90.00
_cell.angle_gamma   90.00
#
_symmetry.space_group_name_H-M   'P 1'
#
loop_
_entity.id
_entity.type
_entity.pdbx_description
1 polymer ?
#
loop_
_entity_poly.entity_id
_entity_poly.type
_entity_poly.pdbx_seq_one_letter_code
_entity_poly.pdbx_strand_id
1 'polypeptide(L)' 'IFRFVVEFVRVPDAQLGYLAWGWVTMGQILSLPMIIAGLFLIWLAYKRDPSASKAAV' A
#
# COMPACT_ATOMS: atom_id res chain seq x y z
N ILE A 1 4.78 2.74 -2.50
CA ILE A 1 4.54 3.87 -3.44
C ILE A 1 5.64 3.94 -4.50
N PHE A 2 6.93 4.09 -4.16
CA PHE A 2 8.03 4.11 -5.15
C PHE A 2 7.99 2.94 -6.15
N ARG A 3 7.78 1.70 -5.67
CA ARG A 3 7.70 0.50 -6.51
C ARG A 3 6.48 0.48 -7.45
N PHE A 4 5.36 1.10 -7.06
CA PHE A 4 4.15 1.21 -7.87
C PHE A 4 4.34 2.16 -9.06
N VAL A 5 5.04 3.28 -8.82
CA VAL A 5 5.32 4.31 -9.85
C VAL A 5 6.32 3.79 -10.89
N VAL A 6 7.37 3.11 -10.44
CA VAL A 6 8.40 2.54 -11.33
C VAL A 6 7.81 1.47 -12.26
N GLU A 7 6.76 0.77 -11.84
CA GLU A 7 6.14 -0.28 -12.66
C GLU A 7 5.27 0.24 -13.81
N PHE A 8 4.95 1.55 -13.88
CA PHE A 8 4.32 2.15 -15.07
C PHE A 8 5.29 2.43 -16.21
N VAL A 9 6.59 2.58 -15.89
CA VAL A 9 7.65 2.85 -16.88
C VAL A 9 8.38 1.56 -17.27
N ARG A 10 8.25 0.52 -16.44
CA ARG A 10 8.87 -0.77 -16.66
C ARG A 10 7.96 -1.64 -17.54
N VAL A 11 8.51 -2.20 -18.60
CA VAL A 11 7.82 -3.22 -19.41
C VAL A 11 7.56 -4.45 -18.54
N PRO A 12 6.31 -4.95 -18.41
CA PRO A 12 6.03 -6.16 -17.67
C PRO A 12 6.68 -7.37 -18.36
N ASP A 13 7.25 -8.26 -17.56
CA ASP A 13 7.95 -9.45 -18.05
C ASP A 13 7.04 -10.31 -18.94
N ALA A 14 7.56 -10.71 -20.10
CA ALA A 14 6.81 -11.35 -21.18
C ALA A 14 6.17 -12.70 -20.79
N GLN A 15 6.65 -13.34 -19.72
CA GLN A 15 6.12 -14.62 -19.24
C GLN A 15 4.91 -14.52 -18.32
N LEU A 16 4.69 -13.38 -17.66
CA LEU A 16 3.57 -13.16 -16.74
C LEU A 16 2.48 -12.27 -17.35
N GLY A 17 2.83 -11.40 -18.31
CA GLY A 17 1.90 -10.43 -18.87
C GLY A 17 1.32 -9.49 -17.80
N TYR A 18 0.20 -8.84 -18.11
CA TYR A 18 -0.57 -8.07 -17.13
C TYR A 18 -1.61 -8.98 -16.47
N LEU A 19 -1.54 -9.14 -15.14
CA LEU A 19 -2.28 -10.19 -14.40
C LEU A 19 -3.78 -9.92 -14.28
N ALA A 20 -4.19 -8.66 -14.10
CA ALA A 20 -5.61 -8.30 -14.10
C ALA A 20 -5.89 -7.44 -15.33
N TRP A 21 -6.74 -7.93 -16.24
CA TRP A 21 -7.35 -7.18 -17.33
C TRP A 21 -6.40 -6.39 -18.26
N GLY A 22 -5.12 -6.72 -18.32
CA GLY A 22 -4.18 -5.98 -19.18
C GLY A 22 -3.52 -4.74 -18.55
N TRP A 23 -3.77 -4.42 -17.28
CA TRP A 23 -3.31 -3.16 -16.65
C TRP A 23 -2.59 -3.33 -15.31
N VAL A 24 -2.85 -4.40 -14.57
CA VAL A 24 -2.23 -4.59 -13.24
C VAL A 24 -0.98 -5.45 -13.31
N THR A 25 0.12 -4.94 -12.76
CA THR A 25 1.41 -5.63 -12.65
C THR A 25 1.59 -6.29 -11.27
N MET A 26 2.45 -7.31 -11.19
CA MET A 26 2.69 -8.08 -9.96
C MET A 26 3.13 -7.16 -8.79
N GLY A 27 3.95 -6.13 -9.07
CA GLY A 27 4.38 -5.16 -8.08
C GLY A 27 3.24 -4.29 -7.51
N GLN A 28 2.19 -4.03 -8.29
CA GLN A 28 1.04 -3.27 -7.83
C GLN A 28 0.16 -4.08 -6.87
N ILE A 29 -0.06 -5.37 -7.18
CA ILE A 29 -0.81 -6.30 -6.33
C ILE A 29 -0.15 -6.46 -4.96
N LEU A 30 1.18 -6.58 -4.93
CA LEU A 30 1.93 -6.71 -3.67
C LEU A 30 1.98 -5.39 -2.87
N SER A 31 1.93 -4.25 -3.56
CA SER A 31 2.01 -2.93 -2.92
C SER A 31 0.68 -2.48 -2.30
N LEU A 32 -0.46 -2.84 -2.91
CA LEU A 32 -1.79 -2.43 -2.45
C LEU A 32 -2.11 -2.85 -0.99
N PRO A 33 -1.92 -4.12 -0.59
CA PRO A 33 -2.18 -4.59 0.77
C PRO A 33 -1.33 -3.86 1.80
N MET A 34 -0.05 -3.62 1.49
CA MET A 34 0.86 -2.87 2.35
C MET A 34 0.41 -1.42 2.54
N ILE A 35 -0.04 -0.74 1.48
CA ILE A 35 -0.55 0.63 1.55
C ILE A 35 -1.83 0.69 2.39
N ILE A 36 -2.75 -0.24 2.16
CA ILE A 36 -4.00 -0.35 2.93
C ILE A 36 -3.70 -0.57 4.42
N ALA A 37 -2.80 -1.50 4.74
CA ALA A 37 -2.41 -1.78 6.12
C ALA A 37 -1.78 -0.55 6.80
N GLY A 38 -0.91 0.18 6.10
CA GLY A 38 -0.32 1.42 6.61
C GLY A 38 -1.36 2.50 6.90
N LEU A 39 -2.28 2.75 5.96
CA LEU A 39 -3.36 3.73 6.15
C LEU A 39 -4.31 3.32 7.29
N PHE A 40 -4.60 2.03 7.42
CA PHE A 40 -5.41 1.50 8.51
C PHE A 40 -4.78 1.74 9.89
N LEU A 41 -3.46 1.50 10.02
CA LEU A 41 -2.73 1.77 11.26
C LEU A 41 -2.69 3.26 11.60
N ILE A 42 -2.50 4.13 10.60
CA ILE A 42 -2.55 5.59 10.79
C ILE A 42 -3.95 6.01 11.26
N TRP A 43 -5.01 5.51 10.61
CA TRP A 43 -6.38 5.80 11.03
C TRP A 43 -6.67 5.36 12.47
N LEU A 44 -6.18 4.18 12.86
CA LEU A 44 -6.29 3.69 14.23
C LEU A 44 -5.53 4.58 15.22
N ALA A 45 -4.33 5.05 14.84
CA ALA A 45 -3.52 5.94 15.66
C ALA A 45 -4.18 7.31 15.86
N TYR A 46 -4.78 7.88 14.82
CA TYR A 46 -5.50 9.16 14.91
C TYR A 46 -6.83 9.06 15.67
N LYS A 47 -7.41 7.86 15.77
CA LYS A 47 -8.60 7.60 16.60
C LYS A 47 -8.30 7.43 18.08
N ARG A 48 -7.03 7.24 18.47
CA ARG A 48 -6.67 7.25 19.89
C ARG A 48 -6.62 8.69 20.34
N ASP A 49 -7.60 9.09 21.16
CA ASP A 49 -7.59 10.39 21.81
C ASP A 49 -6.25 10.59 22.54
N PRO A 50 -5.47 11.64 22.19
CA PRO A 50 -4.23 11.98 22.90
C PRO A 50 -4.44 12.14 24.41
N SER A 51 -5.68 12.46 24.80
CA SER A 51 -6.14 12.63 26.18
C SER A 51 -6.04 11.35 27.03
N ALA A 52 -6.13 10.16 26.42
CA ALA A 52 -5.98 8.90 27.15
C ALA A 52 -4.52 8.62 27.57
N SER A 53 -3.53 9.18 26.86
CA SER A 53 -2.11 9.00 27.18
C SER A 53 -1.62 9.90 28.30
N LYS A 54 -2.28 11.04 28.56
CA LYS A 54 -1.91 11.96 29.65
C LYS A 54 -2.38 11.50 31.03
N ALA A 55 -3.33 10.57 31.11
CA ALA A 55 -3.83 10.03 32.38
C ALA A 55 -2.98 8.85 32.93
N ALA A 56 -2.00 8.39 32.15
CA ALA A 56 -1.18 7.21 32.46
C ALA A 56 0.28 7.55 32.83
N VAL A 57 0.63 8.84 32.99
CA VAL A 57 1.95 9.33 33.44
C VAL A 57 1.79 10.16 34.69
#